data_AF-A0A4Q0Y6V4-F1
#
_entry.id   AF-A0A4Q0Y6V4-F1
#
_cell.length_a   1.000
_cell.length_b   1.000
_cell.length_c   1.000
_cell.angle_alpha   90.00
_cell.angle_beta   90.00
_cell.angle_gamma   90.00
#
_symmetry.space_group_name_H-M   'P 1'
#
loop_
_entity.id
_entity.type
_entity.pdbx_description
1 polymer ?
#
loop_
_entity_poly.entity_id
_entity_poly.type
_entity_poly.pdbx_seq_one_letter_code
_entity_poly.pdbx_strand_id
1 'polypeptide(L)'
;MEDISIYFQLLTSFLSIVILLAIFFRYYQYKKKLEVLKELNKLKEQNLLSAKDKDFIKTNHKEYKNLLKKDEERIKLIYPLFILIAGVLFAFLPLGEVVIYINVLIVSYIYLQIIKIHNKNFEAFLKELQED
;
A
#
# COMPACT_ATOMS: atom_id res chain seq x y z
N MET A 1 30.54 -3.66 -21.51
CA MET A 1 30.00 -3.87 -20.15
C MET A 1 29.37 -2.59 -19.59
N GLU A 2 29.90 -1.40 -19.88
CA GLU A 2 29.30 -0.11 -19.49
C GLU A 2 27.88 0.12 -20.04
N ASP A 3 27.62 -0.16 -21.32
CA ASP A 3 26.31 0.14 -21.93
C ASP A 3 25.16 -0.61 -21.23
N ILE A 4 25.37 -1.88 -20.89
CA ILE A 4 24.39 -2.72 -20.20
C ILE A 4 24.06 -2.13 -18.81
N SER A 5 25.06 -1.62 -18.08
CA SER A 5 24.87 -0.98 -16.78
C SER A 5 23.99 0.27 -16.88
N ILE A 6 24.20 1.11 -17.90
CA ILE A 6 23.41 2.32 -18.13
C ILE A 6 21.95 1.99 -18.38
N TYR A 7 21.64 0.97 -19.20
CA TYR A 7 20.27 0.55 -19.45
C TYR A 7 19.57 0.06 -18.17
N PHE A 8 20.25 -0.69 -17.31
CA PHE A 8 19.68 -1.14 -16.03
C PHE A 8 19.42 0.01 -15.05
N GLN A 9 20.32 0.99 -14.97
CA GLN A 9 20.13 2.18 -14.14
C GLN A 9 18.95 3.03 -14.60
N LEU A 10 18.78 3.19 -15.91
CA LEU A 10 17.63 3.89 -16.49
C LEU A 10 16.32 3.14 -16.22
N LEU A 11 16.31 1.81 -16.39
CA LEU A 11 15.13 0.99 -16.14
C LEU A 11 14.68 1.06 -14.67
N THR A 12 15.62 0.96 -13.74
CA THR A 12 15.33 1.05 -12.29
C THR A 12 14.83 2.44 -11.88
N SER A 13 15.42 3.49 -12.43
CA SER A 13 14.95 4.86 -12.22
C SER A 13 13.53 5.05 -12.76
N PHE A 14 13.26 4.54 -13.96
CA PHE A 14 11.92 4.55 -14.55
C PHE A 14 10.89 3.79 -13.69
N LEU A 15 11.24 2.60 -13.20
CA LEU A 15 10.40 1.82 -12.29
C LEU A 15 10.07 2.60 -11.02
N SER A 16 11.04 3.31 -10.44
CA SER A 16 10.81 4.16 -9.26
C SER A 16 9.76 5.24 -9.53
N ILE A 17 9.84 5.91 -10.68
CA ILE A 17 8.87 6.94 -11.09
C ILE A 17 7.48 6.33 -11.26
N VAL A 18 7.38 5.16 -11.90
CA VAL A 18 6.10 4.45 -12.06
C VAL A 18 5.48 4.11 -10.71
N ILE A 19 6.28 3.64 -9.75
CA ILE A 19 5.78 3.33 -8.40
C ILE A 19 5.33 4.60 -7.68
N LEU A 20 6.06 5.71 -7.81
CA LEU A 20 5.64 7.00 -7.26
C LEU A 20 4.27 7.44 -7.81
N LEU A 21 4.07 7.34 -9.13
CA LEU A 21 2.76 7.63 -9.75
C LEU A 21 1.67 6.69 -9.20
N ALA A 22 1.99 5.40 -9.01
CA ALA A 22 1.07 4.45 -8.41
C ALA A 22 0.71 4.80 -6.95
N ILE A 23 1.65 5.33 -6.17
CA ILE A 23 1.41 5.85 -4.82
C ILE A 23 0.40 7.00 -4.87
N PHE A 24 0.63 8.00 -5.72
CA PHE A 24 -0.29 9.13 -5.87
C PHE A 24 -1.69 8.67 -6.28
N PHE A 25 -1.79 7.82 -7.29
CA PHE A 25 -3.07 7.26 -7.72
C PHE A 25 -3.80 6.51 -6.59
N ARG A 26 -3.05 5.71 -5.81
CA ARG A 26 -3.59 4.99 -4.66
C ARG A 26 -4.08 5.95 -3.57
N TYR A 27 -3.37 7.04 -3.34
CA TYR A 27 -3.77 8.08 -2.41
C TYR A 27 -5.10 8.74 -2.82
N TYR A 28 -5.27 9.08 -4.10
CA TYR A 28 -6.55 9.61 -4.59
C TYR A 28 -7.71 8.63 -4.44
N GLN A 29 -7.48 7.34 -4.71
CA GLN A 29 -8.51 6.31 -4.47
C GLN A 29 -8.88 6.19 -3.00
N TYR A 30 -7.87 6.23 -2.12
CA TYR A 30 -8.09 6.19 -0.68
C TYR A 30 -8.97 7.34 -0.22
N LYS A 31 -8.67 8.56 -0.68
CA LYS A 31 -9.44 9.76 -0.34
C LYS A 31 -10.92 9.60 -0.72
N LYS A 32 -11.22 9.18 -1.95
CA LYS A 32 -12.60 8.97 -2.42
C LYS A 32 -13.36 7.95 -1.56
N LYS A 33 -12.73 6.81 -1.25
CA LYS A 33 -13.35 5.78 -0.42
C LYS A 33 -13.58 6.26 1.01
N LEU A 34 -12.64 7.02 1.57
CA LEU A 34 -12.78 7.60 2.91
C LEU A 34 -13.93 8.61 2.98
N GLU A 35 -14.15 9.41 1.93
CA GLU A 35 -15.29 10.32 1.86
C GLU A 35 -16.62 9.57 1.94
N VAL A 36 -16.77 8.44 1.21
CA VAL A 36 -17.96 7.58 1.30
C VAL A 36 -18.16 7.04 2.73
N LEU A 37 -17.11 6.56 3.39
CA LEU A 37 -17.23 6.06 4.76
C LEU A 37 -17.60 7.18 5.75
N LYS A 38 -17.09 8.40 5.55
CA LYS A 38 -17.47 9.57 6.35
C LYS A 38 -18.94 9.94 6.17
N GLU A 39 -19.48 9.81 4.96
CA GLU A 39 -20.91 10.01 4.72
C GLU A 39 -21.76 8.96 5.42
N LEU A 40 -21.35 7.69 5.38
CA LEU A 40 -22.00 6.62 6.15
C LEU A 40 -21.96 6.90 7.67
N ASN A 41 -20.86 7.45 8.19
CA ASN A 41 -20.77 7.85 9.58
C ASN A 41 -21.77 8.96 9.94
N LYS A 42 -21.94 9.96 9.08
CA LYS A 42 -22.96 11.00 9.29
C LYS A 42 -24.38 10.43 9.29
N LEU A 43 -24.68 9.48 8.41
CA LEU A 43 -25.97 8.80 8.40
C LEU A 43 -26.19 7.96 9.67
N LYS A 44 -25.13 7.33 10.19
CA LYS A 44 -25.13 6.61 11.46
C LYS A 44 -25.47 7.55 12.63
N GLU A 45 -24.77 8.67 12.74
CA GLU A 45 -25.01 9.69 13.78
C GLU A 45 -26.46 10.24 13.76
N GLN A 46 -27.10 10.24 12.59
CA GLN A 46 -28.49 10.68 12.41
C GLN A 46 -29.52 9.53 12.54
N ASN A 47 -29.09 8.29 12.81
CA ASN A 47 -29.94 7.08 12.81
C ASN A 47 -30.66 6.82 11.46
N LEU A 48 -30.05 7.23 10.35
CA LEU A 48 -30.62 7.12 8.99
C LEU A 48 -30.00 5.99 8.15
N LEU A 49 -29.23 5.09 8.76
CA LEU A 49 -28.67 3.95 8.05
C LEU A 49 -29.76 3.00 7.55
N SER A 50 -29.83 2.81 6.24
CA SER A 50 -30.72 1.81 5.64
C SER A 50 -30.19 0.38 5.87
N ALA A 51 -31.05 -0.63 5.68
CA ALA A 51 -30.62 -2.02 5.72
C ALA A 51 -29.50 -2.31 4.70
N LYS A 52 -29.55 -1.66 3.52
CA LYS A 52 -28.50 -1.79 2.49
C LYS A 52 -27.17 -1.23 2.95
N ASP A 53 -27.17 -0.10 3.67
CA ASP A 53 -25.95 0.51 4.19
C ASP A 53 -25.31 -0.37 5.27
N LYS A 54 -26.14 -0.97 6.14
CA LYS A 54 -25.67 -1.92 7.16
C LYS A 54 -25.05 -3.17 6.53
N ASP A 55 -25.67 -3.71 5.49
CA ASP A 55 -25.11 -4.85 4.74
C ASP A 55 -23.82 -4.49 3.99
N PHE A 56 -23.76 -3.28 3.42
CA PHE A 56 -22.56 -2.74 2.81
C PHE A 56 -21.41 -2.64 3.82
N ILE A 57 -21.65 -2.03 4.99
CA ILE A 57 -20.66 -1.90 6.07
C ILE A 57 -20.17 -3.29 6.52
N LYS A 58 -21.10 -4.24 6.73
CA LYS A 58 -20.78 -5.60 7.15
C LYS A 58 -19.89 -6.34 6.15
N THR A 59 -20.26 -6.28 4.88
CA THR A 59 -19.54 -6.99 3.81
C THR A 59 -18.15 -6.38 3.60
N ASN A 60 -18.06 -5.05 3.55
CA ASN A 60 -16.79 -4.36 3.35
C ASN A 60 -15.85 -4.56 4.54
N HIS A 61 -16.33 -4.55 5.78
CA HIS A 61 -15.48 -4.81 6.94
C HIS A 61 -14.79 -6.18 6.85
N LYS A 62 -15.56 -7.22 6.53
CA LYS A 62 -15.02 -8.57 6.32
C LYS A 62 -13.99 -8.60 5.19
N GLU A 63 -14.25 -7.89 4.10
CA GLU A 63 -13.33 -7.78 2.97
C GLU A 63 -12.03 -7.08 3.36
N TYR A 64 -12.08 -5.88 3.95
CA TYR A 64 -10.89 -5.13 4.35
C TYR A 64 -10.10 -5.84 5.45
N LYS A 65 -10.76 -6.55 6.37
CA LYS A 65 -10.09 -7.42 7.34
C LYS A 65 -9.28 -8.53 6.67
N ASN A 66 -9.84 -9.16 5.64
CA ASN A 66 -9.14 -10.18 4.87
C ASN A 66 -7.99 -9.60 4.04
N LEU A 67 -8.18 -8.42 3.45
CA LEU A 67 -7.13 -7.71 2.71
C LEU A 67 -5.97 -7.31 3.62
N LEU A 68 -6.27 -6.74 4.80
CA LEU A 68 -5.26 -6.38 5.79
C LEU A 68 -4.43 -7.59 6.22
N LYS A 69 -5.08 -8.73 6.51
CA LYS A 69 -4.37 -9.97 6.86
C LYS A 69 -3.43 -10.41 5.73
N LYS A 70 -3.90 -10.38 4.48
CA LYS A 70 -3.08 -10.72 3.31
C LYS A 70 -1.90 -9.77 3.16
N ASP A 71 -2.09 -8.47 3.39
CA ASP A 71 -1.02 -7.48 3.31
C ASP A 71 0.05 -7.71 4.40
N GLU A 72 -0.38 -8.02 5.63
CA GLU A 72 0.52 -8.35 6.73
C GLU A 72 1.35 -9.60 6.46
N GLU A 73 0.74 -10.66 5.92
CA GLU A 73 1.43 -11.88 5.52
C GLU A 73 2.42 -11.60 4.38
N ARG A 74 2.00 -10.85 3.35
CA ARG A 74 2.86 -10.46 2.23
C ARG A 74 4.07 -9.64 2.70
N ILE A 75 3.85 -8.64 3.56
CA ILE A 75 4.95 -7.80 4.07
C ILE A 75 5.93 -8.62 4.91
N LYS A 76 5.45 -9.56 5.74
CA LYS A 76 6.31 -10.47 6.50
C LYS A 76 7.22 -11.32 5.61
N LEU A 77 6.74 -11.72 4.43
CA LEU A 77 7.51 -12.49 3.46
C LEU A 77 8.47 -11.61 2.62
N ILE A 78 8.00 -10.45 2.19
CA ILE A 78 8.74 -9.54 1.31
C ILE A 78 9.87 -8.83 2.07
N TYR A 79 9.70 -8.53 3.36
CA TYR A 79 10.70 -7.80 4.13
C TYR A 79 12.07 -8.50 4.20
N PRO A 80 12.17 -9.80 4.57
CA PRO A 80 13.43 -10.54 4.48
C PRO A 80 14.01 -10.59 3.07
N LEU A 81 13.15 -10.71 2.05
CA LEU A 81 13.60 -10.71 0.66
C LEU A 81 14.24 -9.36 0.27
N PHE A 82 13.69 -8.24 0.72
CA PHE A 82 14.25 -6.91 0.45
C PHE A 82 15.61 -6.74 1.14
N ILE A 83 15.76 -7.23 2.37
CA ILE A 83 17.04 -7.24 3.07
C ILE A 83 18.06 -8.09 2.32
N LEU A 84 17.66 -9.28 1.85
CA LEU A 84 18.53 -10.17 1.09
C LEU A 84 19.01 -9.50 -0.21
N ILE A 85 18.09 -8.90 -0.99
CA ILE A 85 18.44 -8.20 -2.23
C ILE A 85 19.38 -7.03 -1.92
N ALA A 86 19.08 -6.22 -0.91
CA ALA A 86 19.95 -5.13 -0.50
C ALA A 86 21.36 -5.63 -0.13
N GLY A 87 21.46 -6.70 0.67
CA GLY A 87 22.74 -7.30 1.05
C GLY A 87 23.56 -7.79 -0.16
N VAL A 88 22.90 -8.42 -1.14
CA VAL A 88 23.54 -8.81 -2.40
C VAL A 88 24.03 -7.58 -3.17
N LEU A 89 23.22 -6.53 -3.29
CA LEU A 89 23.64 -5.30 -3.98
C LEU A 89 24.88 -4.69 -3.33
N PHE A 90 24.89 -4.55 -1.99
CA PHE A 90 26.04 -4.02 -1.25
C PHE A 90 27.30 -4.90 -1.32
N ALA A 91 27.14 -6.22 -1.47
CA ALA A 91 28.26 -7.16 -1.54
C ALA A 91 28.98 -7.13 -2.90
N PHE A 92 28.26 -6.85 -3.99
CA PHE A 92 28.77 -7.01 -5.36
C PHE A 92 28.90 -5.70 -6.15
N LEU A 93 28.29 -4.59 -5.71
CA LEU A 93 28.30 -3.32 -6.44
C LEU A 93 28.95 -2.18 -5.64
N PRO A 94 29.60 -1.22 -6.32
CA PRO A 94 30.10 -0.01 -5.69
C PRO A 94 28.95 0.85 -5.17
N LEU A 95 29.20 1.59 -4.09
CA LEU A 95 28.17 2.33 -3.35
C LEU A 95 27.37 3.30 -4.23
N GLY A 96 28.02 3.95 -5.22
CA GLY A 96 27.35 4.86 -6.15
C GLY A 96 26.24 4.19 -6.97
N GLU A 97 26.47 2.94 -7.41
CA GLU A 97 25.48 2.18 -8.17
C GLU A 97 24.39 1.61 -7.25
N VAL A 98 24.78 1.11 -6.07
CA VAL A 98 23.85 0.53 -5.08
C VAL A 98 22.72 1.49 -4.72
N VAL A 99 23.01 2.79 -4.55
CA VAL A 99 22.01 3.80 -4.20
C VAL A 99 20.84 3.84 -5.19
N ILE A 100 21.11 3.66 -6.49
CA ILE A 100 20.08 3.67 -7.54
C ILE A 100 19.13 2.47 -7.36
N TYR A 101 19.67 1.27 -7.16
CA TYR A 101 18.88 0.06 -6.97
C TYR A 101 18.12 0.05 -5.64
N ILE A 102 18.74 0.58 -4.58
CA ILE A 102 18.13 0.71 -3.26
C ILE A 102 16.90 1.63 -3.31
N ASN A 103 16.92 2.71 -4.11
CA ASN A 103 15.75 3.58 -4.27
C ASN A 103 14.50 2.81 -4.74
N VAL A 104 14.64 1.92 -5.73
CA VAL A 104 13.51 1.08 -6.19
C VAL A 104 12.99 0.21 -5.04
N LEU A 105 13.88 -0.41 -4.26
CA LEU A 105 13.48 -1.25 -3.13
C LEU A 105 12.74 -0.45 -2.06
N ILE A 106 13.26 0.73 -1.69
CA ILE A 106 12.66 1.61 -0.70
C ILE A 106 11.27 2.07 -1.17
N VAL A 107 11.16 2.58 -2.39
CA VAL A 107 9.89 3.09 -2.92
C VAL A 107 8.87 1.96 -3.07
N SER A 108 9.29 0.77 -3.49
CA SER A 108 8.44 -0.43 -3.50
C SER A 108 7.95 -0.80 -2.11
N TYR A 109 8.83 -0.73 -1.10
CA TYR A 109 8.48 -1.03 0.29
C TYR A 109 7.46 -0.02 0.83
N ILE A 110 7.70 1.27 0.59
CA ILE A 110 6.78 2.35 0.96
C ILE A 110 5.41 2.10 0.34
N TYR A 111 5.34 1.74 -0.95
CA TYR A 111 4.08 1.44 -1.62
C TYR A 111 3.30 0.32 -0.93
N LEU A 112 3.96 -0.79 -0.56
CA LEU A 112 3.33 -1.89 0.19
C LEU A 112 2.81 -1.43 1.56
N GLN A 113 3.59 -0.63 2.28
CA GLN A 113 3.19 -0.10 3.58
C GLN A 113 1.98 0.84 3.47
N ILE A 114 1.93 1.69 2.44
CA ILE A 114 0.78 2.56 2.18
C ILE A 114 -0.49 1.74 1.96
N ILE A 115 -0.42 0.66 1.17
CA ILE A 115 -1.57 -0.23 0.96
C ILE A 115 -2.06 -0.82 2.28
N LYS A 116 -1.14 -1.36 3.08
CA LYS A 116 -1.46 -1.91 4.40
C LYS A 116 -2.12 -0.87 5.30
N ILE A 117 -1.56 0.35 5.37
CA ILE A 117 -2.09 1.45 6.19
C ILE A 117 -3.50 1.82 5.74
N HIS A 118 -3.74 1.97 4.45
CA HIS A 118 -5.06 2.28 3.92
C HIS A 118 -6.10 1.21 4.28
N ASN A 119 -5.75 -0.07 4.09
CA ASN A 119 -6.64 -1.18 4.42
C ASN A 119 -6.88 -1.29 5.94
N LYS A 120 -5.86 -1.03 6.76
CA LYS A 120 -6.00 -0.96 8.22
C LYS A 120 -6.96 0.15 8.65
N ASN A 121 -6.82 1.34 8.07
CA ASN A 121 -7.69 2.47 8.38
C ASN A 121 -9.13 2.18 7.98
N PHE A 122 -9.36 1.58 6.81
CA PHE A 122 -10.70 1.20 6.38
C PHE A 122 -11.31 0.11 7.25
N GLU A 123 -10.55 -0.92 7.63
CA GLU A 123 -11.03 -1.95 8.54
C GLU A 123 -11.43 -1.36 9.90
N ALA A 124 -10.58 -0.51 10.48
CA ALA A 124 -10.85 0.15 11.76
C ALA A 124 -12.10 1.04 11.67
N PHE A 125 -12.21 1.88 10.64
CA PHE A 125 -13.35 2.77 10.44
C PHE A 125 -14.65 1.98 10.24
N LEU A 126 -14.62 0.91 9.44
CA LEU A 126 -15.78 0.05 9.22
C LEU A 126 -16.18 -0.74 10.47
N LYS A 127 -15.20 -1.12 11.29
CA LYS A 127 -15.46 -1.76 12.58
C LYS A 127 -16.21 -0.80 13.52
N GLU A 128 -15.75 0.44 13.62
CA GLU A 128 -16.44 1.49 14.38
C GLU A 128 -17.86 1.75 13.84
N LEU A 129 -18.05 1.72 12.51
CA LEU A 129 -19.39 1.84 11.93
C LEU A 129 -20.32 0.65 12.24
N GLN A 130 -19.78 -0.54 12.47
CA GLN A 130 -20.56 -1.72 12.89
C GLN A 130 -20.92 -1.71 14.36
N GLU A 131 -20.02 -1.21 15.20
CA GLU A 131 -20.23 -1.09 16.64
C GLU A 131 -21.15 0.12 16.89
N ASP A 132 -22.46 -0.11 16.79
CA ASP A 132 -23.63 0.54 17.46
C ASP A 132 -24.89 -0.18 16.94
#